data_AF-A0A0F7D1Z2-F1
#
_entry.id   AF-A0A0F7D1Z2-F1
#
_cell.length_a   1.000
_cell.length_b   1.000
_cell.length_c   1.000
_cell.angle_alpha   90.00
_cell.angle_beta   90.00
_cell.angle_gamma   90.00
#
_symmetry.space_group_name_H-M   'P 1'
#
loop_
_entity.id
_entity.type
_entity.pdbx_description
1 polymer ?
#
loop_
_entity_poly.entity_id
_entity_poly.type
_entity_poly.pdbx_seq_one_letter_code
_entity_poly.pdbx_strand_id
1 'polypeptide(L)'
;MKQIQANIIHQLYKAEEGDVVDNNYVRLASGWVVQSQPNDQEYLVLSPIYTLLFKDLSDGKYYYTSRTAPRYPTDANDSSRTARYYEPFYNIKDPFEVYDCERSMIQVGATTWEEGLAP
;
A
#
# COMPACT_ATOMS: atom_id res chain seq x y z
N MET A 1 0.78 -9.92 -13.16
CA MET A 1 1.67 -8.82 -12.75
C MET A 1 1.58 -7.73 -13.80
N LYS A 2 1.55 -6.45 -13.39
CA LYS A 2 1.46 -5.27 -14.24
C LYS A 2 2.51 -4.24 -13.77
N GLN A 3 3.01 -3.44 -14.70
CA GLN A 3 3.96 -2.35 -14.43
C GLN A 3 3.19 -1.02 -14.46
N ILE A 4 3.24 -0.25 -13.38
CA ILE A 4 2.55 1.04 -13.23
C ILE A 4 3.58 2.12 -12.91
N GLN A 5 3.37 3.33 -13.40
CA GLN A 5 4.28 4.43 -13.09
C GLN A 5 4.37 4.67 -11.58
N ALA A 6 5.60 4.86 -11.08
CA ALA A 6 5.86 5.12 -9.68
C ALA A 6 5.02 6.28 -9.11
N ASN A 7 4.83 7.35 -9.89
CA ASN A 7 4.03 8.50 -9.47
C ASN A 7 2.55 8.13 -9.24
N ILE A 8 1.97 7.24 -10.04
CA ILE A 8 0.59 6.77 -9.87
C ILE A 8 0.46 5.97 -8.57
N ILE A 9 1.44 5.12 -8.26
CA ILE A 9 1.46 4.37 -7.00
C ILE A 9 1.56 5.31 -5.79
N HIS A 10 2.39 6.35 -5.89
CA HIS A 10 2.48 7.37 -4.85
C HIS A 10 1.14 8.11 -4.67
N GLN A 11 0.49 8.50 -5.77
CA GLN A 11 -0.82 9.16 -5.71
C GLN A 11 -1.89 8.24 -5.11
N LEU A 12 -1.95 6.97 -5.50
CA LEU A 12 -2.86 5.97 -4.90
C LEU A 12 -2.61 5.74 -3.40
N TYR A 13 -1.37 5.83 -2.95
CA TYR A 13 -1.03 5.77 -1.52
C TYR A 13 -1.59 6.98 -0.75
N LYS A 14 -1.64 8.16 -1.37
CA LYS A 14 -2.13 9.40 -0.75
C LYS A 14 -3.64 9.60 -0.88
N ALA A 15 -4.27 8.92 -1.82
CA ALA A 15 -5.69 9.02 -2.11
C ALA A 15 -6.55 8.34 -1.03
N GLU A 16 -7.78 8.81 -0.87
CA GLU A 16 -8.80 8.19 -0.02
C GLU A 16 -9.46 7.00 -0.73
N GLU A 17 -10.14 6.13 0.03
CA GLU A 17 -10.87 5.00 -0.56
C GLU A 17 -12.05 5.51 -1.41
N GLY A 18 -12.11 5.06 -2.67
CA GLY A 18 -13.06 5.52 -3.69
C GLY A 18 -12.50 6.54 -4.66
N ASP A 19 -11.38 7.20 -4.33
CA ASP A 19 -10.77 8.20 -5.21
C ASP A 19 -10.28 7.58 -6.52
N VAL A 20 -10.46 8.33 -7.61
CA VAL A 20 -9.93 8.01 -8.93
C VAL A 20 -8.61 8.75 -9.13
N VAL A 21 -7.53 8.01 -9.32
CA VAL A 21 -6.20 8.50 -9.64
C VAL A 21 -5.92 8.34 -11.13
N ASP A 22 -5.36 9.37 -11.74
CA ASP A 22 -4.97 9.39 -13.17
C ASP A 22 -6.13 9.04 -14.12
N ASN A 23 -7.38 9.30 -13.71
CA ASN A 23 -8.61 8.93 -14.42
C ASN A 23 -8.75 7.43 -14.76
N ASN A 24 -7.93 6.56 -14.16
CA ASN A 24 -7.86 5.16 -14.54
C ASN A 24 -7.78 4.18 -13.37
N TYR A 25 -7.42 4.62 -12.17
CA TYR A 25 -7.22 3.73 -11.02
C TYR A 25 -8.10 4.15 -9.85
N VAL A 26 -8.94 3.24 -9.36
CA VAL A 26 -9.79 3.49 -8.18
C VAL A 26 -9.12 2.92 -6.96
N ARG A 27 -8.86 3.77 -5.97
CA ARG A 27 -8.34 3.36 -4.67
C ARG A 27 -9.39 2.56 -3.91
N LEU A 28 -9.07 1.36 -3.42
CA LEU A 28 -10.05 0.48 -2.78
C LEU A 28 -9.84 0.28 -1.30
N ALA A 29 -8.66 -0.23 -0.92
CA ALA A 29 -8.36 -0.57 0.47
C ALA A 29 -6.87 -0.51 0.75
N SER A 30 -6.51 -0.25 2.00
CA SER A 30 -5.11 -0.32 2.43
C SER A 30 -4.97 -0.63 3.90
N GLY A 31 -3.79 -1.05 4.29
CA GLY A 31 -3.46 -1.15 5.71
C GLY A 31 -1.99 -1.31 5.96
N TRP A 32 -1.62 -0.95 7.19
CA TRP A 32 -0.34 -1.32 7.77
C TRP A 32 -0.47 -2.69 8.44
N VAL A 33 0.50 -3.55 8.16
CA VAL A 33 0.71 -4.81 8.87
C VAL A 33 2.12 -4.77 9.44
N VAL A 34 2.28 -5.14 10.70
CA VAL A 34 3.61 -5.33 11.29
C VAL A 34 3.94 -6.80 11.22
N GLN A 35 4.92 -7.15 10.39
CA GLN A 35 5.50 -8.48 10.40
C GLN A 35 6.55 -8.54 11.50
N SER A 36 6.46 -9.55 12.35
CA SER A 36 7.44 -9.82 13.39
C SER A 36 8.14 -11.14 13.11
N GLN A 37 9.46 -11.13 13.07
CA GLN A 37 10.26 -12.34 12.96
C GLN A 37 11.14 -12.48 14.21
N PRO A 38 11.01 -13.57 14.98
CA PRO A 38 11.98 -13.87 16.02
C PRO A 38 13.34 -14.14 15.36
N ASN A 39 14.41 -13.64 15.94
CA ASN A 39 15.75 -14.02 15.54
C ASN A 39 16.41 -14.92 16.58
N ASP A 40 17.49 -15.60 16.19
CA ASP A 40 18.21 -16.57 17.03
C ASP A 40 18.98 -15.94 18.20
N GLN A 41 18.83 -14.63 18.40
CA GLN A 41 19.58 -13.83 19.37
C GLN A 41 18.66 -13.21 20.44
N GLU A 42 17.46 -13.77 20.64
CA GLU A 42 16.44 -13.26 21.56
C GLU A 42 15.89 -11.86 21.22
N TYR A 43 16.10 -11.37 19.99
CA TYR A 43 15.49 -10.12 19.52
C TYR A 43 14.30 -10.36 18.59
N LEU A 44 13.39 -9.39 18.58
CA LEU A 44 12.27 -9.32 17.65
C LEU A 44 12.58 -8.29 16.56
N VAL A 45 12.57 -8.72 15.29
CA VAL A 45 12.66 -7.79 14.16
C VAL A 45 11.24 -7.41 13.74
N LEU A 46 10.91 -6.12 13.81
CA LEU A 46 9.63 -5.56 13.40
C LEU A 46 9.77 -4.85 12.06
N SER A 47 8.96 -5.25 11.09
CA SER A 47 8.90 -4.66 9.76
C SER A 47 7.48 -4.19 9.46
N PRO A 48 7.22 -2.87 9.45
CA PRO A 48 5.94 -2.31 9.02
C PRO A 48 5.84 -2.40 7.49
N ILE A 49 4.83 -3.10 7.02
CA ILE A 49 4.50 -3.31 5.62
C ILE A 49 3.19 -2.60 5.34
N TYR A 50 3.16 -1.75 4.33
CA TYR A 50 1.92 -1.17 3.84
C TYR A 50 1.44 -1.95 2.63
N THR A 51 0.17 -2.35 2.63
CA THR A 51 -0.51 -2.97 1.49
C THR A 51 -1.51 -1.99 0.91
N LEU A 52 -1.51 -1.88 -0.41
CA LEU A 52 -2.36 -1.02 -1.21
C LEU A 52 -3.14 -1.88 -2.20
N LEU A 53 -4.46 -1.68 -2.28
CA LEU A 53 -5.36 -2.31 -3.22
C LEU A 53 -6.11 -1.27 -4.05
N PHE A 54 -6.21 -1.51 -5.34
CA PHE A 54 -6.89 -0.63 -6.29
C PHE A 54 -7.47 -1.41 -7.47
N LYS A 55 -8.44 -0.81 -8.19
CA LYS A 55 -8.99 -1.33 -9.44
C LYS A 55 -8.45 -0.51 -10.60
N ASP A 56 -8.07 -1.17 -11.69
CA ASP A 56 -7.82 -0.51 -12.96
C ASP A 56 -9.10 -0.50 -13.79
N LEU A 57 -9.52 0.68 -14.23
CA LEU A 57 -10.75 0.88 -14.99
C LEU A 57 -10.61 0.45 -16.46
N SER A 58 -9.40 0.44 -17.01
CA SER A 58 -9.14 0.07 -18.40
C SER A 58 -9.34 -1.42 -18.66
N ASP A 59 -8.99 -2.27 -17.71
CA ASP A 59 -9.11 -3.74 -17.80
C ASP A 59 -10.12 -4.33 -16.81
N GLY A 60 -10.64 -3.51 -15.89
CA GLY A 60 -11.63 -3.89 -14.89
C GLY A 60 -11.10 -4.78 -13.77
N LYS A 61 -9.77 -5.02 -13.71
CA LYS A 61 -9.14 -5.93 -12.76
C LYS A 61 -8.73 -5.24 -11.46
N TYR A 62 -8.49 -6.07 -10.44
CA TYR A 62 -8.02 -5.65 -9.14
C TYR A 62 -6.54 -5.94 -9.01
N TYR A 63 -5.81 -4.97 -8.46
CA TYR A 63 -4.39 -5.05 -8.25
C TYR A 63 -4.04 -4.72 -6.82
N TYR A 64 -3.03 -5.40 -6.30
CA TYR A 64 -2.43 -5.06 -5.03
C TYR A 64 -0.92 -4.90 -5.16
N THR A 65 -0.37 -4.14 -4.24
CA THR A 65 1.06 -4.09 -4.02
C THR A 65 1.36 -3.86 -2.55
N SER A 66 2.56 -4.21 -2.10
CA SER A 66 2.99 -4.00 -0.73
C SER A 66 4.44 -3.58 -0.66
N ARG A 67 4.79 -2.78 0.34
CA ARG A 67 6.18 -2.36 0.56
C ARG A 67 6.46 -2.17 2.04
N THR A 68 7.60 -2.69 2.48
CA THR A 68 8.15 -2.41 3.81
C THR A 68 8.56 -0.95 3.88
N ALA A 69 8.10 -0.23 4.89
CA ALA A 69 8.52 1.14 5.11
C ALA A 69 9.96 1.17 5.61
N PRO A 70 10.85 1.93 4.96
CA PRO A 70 12.24 1.96 5.37
C PRO A 70 12.36 2.72 6.70
N ARG A 71 13.12 2.14 7.63
CA ARG A 71 13.37 2.74 8.93
C ARG A 71 14.09 4.08 8.76
N TYR A 72 13.57 5.10 9.42
CA TYR A 72 14.26 6.39 9.52
C TYR A 72 15.46 6.22 10.46
N PRO A 73 16.68 6.61 10.06
CA PRO A 73 17.83 6.56 10.95
C PRO A 73 17.60 7.53 12.11
N THR A 74 17.38 7.00 13.32
CA THR A 74 17.32 7.81 14.52
C THR A 74 18.74 8.14 14.96
N ASP A 75 18.98 9.42 15.26
CA ASP A 75 20.24 9.87 15.81
C ASP A 75 20.47 9.23 17.20
N ALA A 76 21.71 8.94 17.56
CA ALA A 76 22.01 8.24 18.82
C ALA A 76 21.57 9.01 20.08
N ASN A 77 21.31 10.32 19.94
CA ASN A 77 20.83 11.21 20.99
C ASN A 77 19.30 11.47 20.95
N ASP A 78 18.56 10.80 20.07
CA ASP A 78 17.10 10.94 20.03
C ASP A 78 16.49 10.25 21.26
N SER A 79 16.11 11.08 22.25
CA SER A 79 15.46 10.65 23.49
C SER A 79 14.04 10.10 23.27
N SER A 80 13.47 10.24 22.07
CA SER A 80 12.17 9.64 21.76
C SER A 80 12.31 8.12 21.62
N ARG A 81 11.57 7.37 22.45
CA ARG A 81 11.45 5.91 22.34
C ARG A 81 10.58 5.48 21.15
N THR A 82 10.51 6.31 20.11
CA THR A 82 9.58 6.18 18.99
C THR A 82 10.33 5.70 17.76
N ALA A 83 9.95 4.54 17.22
CA ALA A 83 10.43 4.10 15.92
C ALA A 83 9.78 4.96 14.83
N ARG A 84 10.62 5.59 13.99
CA ARG A 84 10.19 6.38 12.84
C ARG A 84 10.51 5.64 11.54
N TYR A 85 9.63 5.79 10.55
CA TYR A 85 9.77 5.18 9.24
C TYR A 85 9.46 6.24 8.19
N TYR A 86 10.14 6.17 7.04
CA TYR A 86 9.70 6.92 5.87
C TYR A 86 8.42 6.30 5.30
N GLU A 87 7.71 7.06 4.49
CA GLU A 87 6.56 6.55 3.77
C GLU A 87 6.96 5.35 2.87
N PRO A 88 6.06 4.39 2.63
CA PRO A 88 6.42 3.18 1.90
C PRO A 88 6.71 3.45 0.43
N PHE A 89 6.10 4.46 -0.21
CA PHE A 89 6.20 4.70 -1.67
C PHE A 89 6.88 6.03 -2.09
N TYR A 90 7.62 6.71 -1.20
CA TYR A 90 8.26 8.00 -1.54
C TYR A 90 9.45 7.92 -2.51
N ASN A 91 10.11 6.76 -2.60
CA ASN A 91 11.28 6.53 -3.44
C ASN A 91 11.25 5.08 -3.97
N ILE A 92 10.34 4.81 -4.90
CA ILE A 92 10.19 3.52 -5.58
C ILE A 92 10.82 3.57 -6.96
N LYS A 93 11.20 2.39 -7.48
CA LYS A 93 11.62 2.25 -8.88
C LYS A 93 10.44 2.54 -9.80
N ASP A 94 10.76 3.09 -10.96
CA ASP A 94 9.82 3.35 -12.05
C ASP A 94 10.21 2.51 -13.28
N PRO A 95 9.31 1.70 -13.85
CA PRO A 95 7.97 1.40 -13.35
C PRO A 95 7.98 0.52 -12.09
N PHE A 96 6.84 0.51 -11.39
CA PHE A 96 6.62 -0.26 -10.19
C PHE A 96 5.71 -1.47 -10.43
N GLU A 97 6.07 -2.60 -9.83
CA GLU A 97 5.35 -3.85 -9.98
C GLU A 97 4.12 -3.95 -9.09
N VAL A 98 3.01 -4.37 -9.70
CA VAL A 98 1.77 -4.69 -9.00
C VAL A 98 1.27 -6.07 -9.42
N TYR A 99 0.53 -6.72 -8.55
CA TYR A 99 0.08 -8.10 -8.72
C TYR A 99 -1.44 -8.16 -8.83
N ASP A 100 -1.93 -9.00 -9.73
CA ASP A 100 -3.37 -9.25 -9.92
C ASP A 100 -3.88 -9.94 -8.65
N CYS A 101 -5.10 -9.63 -8.23
CA CYS A 101 -5.76 -10.29 -7.12
C CYS A 101 -7.26 -10.47 -7.39
N GLU A 102 -7.82 -11.53 -6.84
CA GLU A 102 -9.26 -11.74 -6.88
C GLU A 102 -9.97 -10.80 -5.89
N ARG A 103 -11.16 -10.32 -6.28
CA ARG A 103 -12.04 -9.51 -5.44
C ARG A 103 -12.38 -10.20 -4.10
N SER A 104 -12.39 -11.52 -4.09
CA SER A 104 -12.62 -12.37 -2.91
C SER A 104 -11.54 -12.20 -1.81
N MET A 105 -10.34 -11.75 -2.17
CA MET A 105 -9.23 -11.52 -1.25
C MET A 105 -9.29 -10.15 -0.57
N ILE A 106 -10.26 -9.30 -0.92
CA ILE A 106 -10.50 -8.00 -0.29
C ILE A 106 -11.29 -8.25 1.00
N GLN A 107 -10.57 -8.64 2.07
CA GLN A 107 -11.18 -9.06 3.33
C GLN A 107 -11.83 -7.86 4.07
N VAL A 108 -13.16 -7.84 4.05
CA VAL A 108 -14.13 -7.17 4.95
C VAL A 108 -13.68 -5.81 5.53
N GLY A 109 -14.05 -4.75 4.83
CA GLY A 109 -13.83 -3.34 5.21
C GLY A 109 -14.09 -2.38 4.06
N ALA A 110 -13.99 -2.88 2.81
CA ALA A 110 -14.38 -2.15 1.62
C ALA A 110 -15.88 -1.86 1.67
N THR A 111 -16.22 -0.59 1.87
CA THR A 111 -17.55 -0.04 1.58
C THR A 111 -17.96 -0.59 0.22
N THR A 112 -19.09 -1.30 0.19
CA THR A 112 -19.69 -1.75 -1.07
C THR A 112 -20.03 -0.51 -1.88
N TRP A 113 -19.13 -0.13 -2.80
CA TRP A 113 -19.48 0.77 -3.88
C TRP A 113 -20.46 0.01 -4.77
N GLU A 114 -21.75 0.20 -4.50
CA GLU A 114 -22.77 -0.02 -5.52
C GLU A 114 -22.52 1.05 -6.58
N GLU A 115 -22.15 0.62 -7.79
CA GLU A 115 -22.20 1.47 -8.97
C GLU A 115 -23.63 2.02 -9.04
N GLY A 116 -23.79 3.27 -8.62
CA GLY A 116 -25.03 4.02 -8.85
C GLY A 116 -25.22 4.13 -10.34
N LEU A 117 -25.96 3.19 -10.92
CA LEU A 117 -26.67 3.40 -12.18
C LEU A 117 -27.68 4.51 -11.90
N ALA A 118 -27.24 5.76 -12.07
CA ALA A 118 -28.16 6.88 -12.12
C ALA A 118 -29.12 6.67 -13.31
N PRO A 119 -30.42 6.96 -13.15
CA PRO A 119 -31.44 6.77 -14.18
C PRO A 119 -31.27 7.68 -15.40
#